data_AF-A0A958UAA7-F1
#
_entry.id   AF-A0A958UAA7-F1
#
_cell.length_a   1.000
_cell.length_b   1.000
_cell.length_c   1.000
_cell.angle_alpha   90.00
_cell.angle_beta   90.00
_cell.angle_gamma   90.00
#
_symmetry.space_group_name_H-M   'P 1'
#
loop_
_entity.id
_entity.type
_entity.pdbx_description
1 polymer ?
#
loop_
_entity_poly.entity_id
_entity_poly.type
_entity_poly.pdbx_seq_one_letter_code
_entity_poly.pdbx_strand_id
1 'polypeptide(L)'
;MKSPNILFVFLLLFSKTFYSQSIRKNHLEMTETEKINLVNALYQLRTGPDLINDLSNFHGNFFSFDNTLDPNGLSIHLNLPDRPENDIFFPWHRQMIFELEQAMQDMNPNITVPYWDSSTDQSATSSLWDENFLGQFNEDWNLGRSLGTFGDLPTPQDVINVQAETDFLTYSNDVERGPVHTGGHRWTGGVMRTPFSPRDPIFYFHHNYVDKLWAEWENIHESSSYIRNDMLRYNGSYNFGGTTFPIVNPNNILAPNTLGVFFAENGLALLENYSVNNTYRALEKFYYQYTIEAGNNFIVPSGTNCNFESVNEIILKPGFEVSSGGSFLAKIDNQVNRTSINKRGNEIYRNKIPFDDVGELQIVAFYNQDYDVFPINIYPNPFSERLNVRFGKNVLSGTIMIFDLMGKQIKNIPFKNSRYLNIESLAGLEHGVYIMQILDNETKKLIKTTKLIKIE
;
A
#
# COMPACT_ATOMS: atom_id res chain seq x y z
N MET A 1 34.89 -50.91 -34.58
CA MET A 1 35.07 -50.06 -33.38
C MET A 1 34.19 -48.83 -33.55
N LYS A 2 33.06 -48.74 -32.85
CA LYS A 2 32.21 -47.54 -32.80
C LYS A 2 32.44 -46.90 -31.44
N SER A 3 32.95 -45.67 -31.43
CA SER A 3 33.12 -44.84 -30.24
C SER A 3 31.75 -44.41 -29.70
N PRO A 4 31.47 -44.52 -28.39
CA PRO A 4 30.28 -43.89 -27.82
C PRO A 4 30.57 -42.42 -27.57
N ASN A 5 29.75 -41.54 -28.16
CA ASN A 5 29.71 -40.13 -27.81
C ASN A 5 29.07 -40.00 -26.41
N ILE A 6 29.86 -39.61 -25.43
CA ILE A 6 29.37 -39.25 -24.09
C ILE A 6 28.81 -37.83 -24.19
N LEU A 7 27.48 -37.73 -24.16
CA LEU A 7 26.76 -36.46 -24.06
C LEU A 7 26.81 -35.99 -22.60
N PHE A 8 27.62 -34.98 -22.31
CA PHE A 8 27.60 -34.30 -21.01
C PHE A 8 26.34 -33.43 -20.93
N VAL A 9 25.33 -33.92 -20.21
CA VAL A 9 24.19 -33.10 -19.80
C VAL A 9 24.63 -32.26 -18.60
N PHE A 10 24.87 -30.97 -18.83
CA PHE A 10 25.00 -30.00 -17.74
C PHE A 10 23.63 -29.82 -17.10
N LEU A 11 23.40 -30.47 -15.95
CA LEU A 11 22.28 -30.16 -15.09
C LEU A 11 22.59 -28.81 -14.43
N LEU A 12 22.08 -27.72 -14.99
CA LEU A 12 22.03 -26.42 -14.30
C LEU A 12 21.07 -26.58 -13.11
N LEU A 13 21.63 -26.93 -11.95
CA LEU A 13 20.96 -26.78 -10.67
C LEU A 13 20.77 -25.28 -10.44
N PHE A 14 19.65 -24.74 -10.88
CA PHE A 14 19.18 -23.44 -10.39
C PHE A 14 18.85 -23.64 -8.91
N SER A 15 19.80 -23.33 -8.03
CA SER A 15 19.46 -23.04 -6.64
C SER A 15 18.54 -21.84 -6.67
N LYS A 16 17.24 -22.03 -6.44
CA LYS A 16 16.36 -20.92 -6.07
C LYS A 16 16.90 -20.39 -4.74
N THR A 17 17.69 -19.33 -4.79
CA THR A 17 17.96 -18.53 -3.61
C THR A 17 16.65 -17.82 -3.27
N PHE A 18 16.12 -18.11 -2.09
CA PHE A 18 14.91 -17.47 -1.59
C PHE A 18 15.34 -16.18 -0.89
N TYR A 19 15.01 -15.03 -1.48
CA TYR A 19 15.18 -13.72 -0.87
C TYR A 19 13.86 -13.32 -0.17
N SER A 20 13.87 -12.42 0.81
CA SER A 20 12.67 -11.68 1.23
C SER A 20 12.91 -10.19 1.08
N GLN A 21 11.96 -9.50 0.46
CA GLN A 21 11.90 -8.05 0.57
C GLN A 21 11.32 -7.66 1.94
N SER A 22 11.99 -6.73 2.61
CA SER A 22 11.77 -6.39 4.02
C SER A 22 11.17 -5.00 4.23
N ILE A 23 11.08 -4.18 3.18
CA ILE A 23 10.54 -2.81 3.24
C ILE A 23 9.13 -2.74 2.67
N ARG A 24 8.16 -2.45 3.54
CA ARG A 24 6.79 -2.08 3.20
C ARG A 24 6.71 -0.57 2.98
N LYS A 25 5.92 -0.15 2.00
CA LYS A 25 5.84 1.26 1.55
C LYS A 25 4.42 1.62 1.16
N ASN A 26 4.13 2.91 1.05
CA ASN A 26 2.84 3.35 0.54
C ASN A 26 2.65 2.82 -0.89
N HIS A 27 1.44 2.40 -1.27
CA HIS A 27 1.15 1.96 -2.64
C HIS A 27 1.49 3.02 -3.71
N LEU A 28 1.45 4.31 -3.36
CA LEU A 28 1.86 5.44 -4.22
C LEU A 28 3.36 5.47 -4.50
N GLU A 29 4.16 4.85 -3.64
CA GLU A 29 5.62 4.75 -3.73
C GLU A 29 6.10 3.41 -4.28
N MET A 30 5.17 2.56 -4.74
CA MET A 30 5.52 1.35 -5.47
C MET A 30 5.84 1.67 -6.92
N THR A 31 6.83 0.96 -7.46
CA THR A 31 7.05 0.90 -8.90
C THR A 31 5.95 0.10 -9.58
N GLU A 32 5.74 0.33 -10.89
CA GLU A 32 4.79 -0.45 -11.68
C GLU A 32 5.13 -1.95 -11.72
N THR A 33 6.42 -2.30 -11.65
CA THR A 33 6.83 -3.71 -11.58
C THR A 33 6.44 -4.35 -10.25
N GLU A 34 6.56 -3.64 -9.12
CA GLU A 34 6.09 -4.14 -7.82
C GLU A 34 4.57 -4.35 -7.82
N LYS A 35 3.79 -3.41 -8.37
CA LYS A 35 2.33 -3.55 -8.48
C LYS A 35 1.91 -4.76 -9.32
N ILE A 36 2.54 -4.96 -10.48
CA ILE A 36 2.28 -6.13 -11.35
C ILE A 36 2.60 -7.43 -10.62
N ASN A 37 3.76 -7.50 -9.95
CA ASN A 37 4.16 -8.70 -9.21
C ASN A 37 3.19 -9.01 -8.06
N LEU A 38 2.75 -7.98 -7.33
CA LEU A 38 1.79 -8.12 -6.25
C LEU A 38 0.43 -8.64 -6.75
N VAL A 39 -0.12 -8.06 -7.83
CA VAL A 39 -1.37 -8.52 -8.44
C VAL A 39 -1.26 -10.00 -8.86
N ASN A 40 -0.15 -10.36 -9.53
CA ASN A 40 0.08 -11.74 -9.96
C ASN A 40 0.14 -12.73 -8.79
N ALA A 41 0.76 -12.33 -7.67
CA ALA A 41 0.83 -13.15 -6.47
C ALA A 41 -0.54 -13.30 -5.80
N LEU A 42 -1.34 -12.24 -5.72
CA LEU A 42 -2.70 -12.31 -5.17
C LEU A 42 -3.58 -13.34 -5.90
N TYR A 43 -3.52 -13.39 -7.24
CA TYR A 43 -4.21 -14.43 -8.00
C TYR A 43 -3.64 -15.83 -7.73
N GLN A 44 -2.31 -15.97 -7.69
CA GLN A 44 -1.65 -17.26 -7.45
C GLN A 44 -1.91 -17.82 -6.04
N LEU A 45 -2.10 -16.98 -5.02
CA LEU A 45 -2.45 -17.41 -3.66
C LEU A 45 -3.82 -18.08 -3.56
N ARG A 46 -4.66 -17.91 -4.58
CA ARG A 46 -5.95 -18.59 -4.70
C ARG A 46 -5.86 -19.88 -5.52
N THR A 47 -4.69 -20.18 -6.10
CA THR A 47 -4.44 -21.43 -6.81
C THR A 47 -3.88 -22.49 -5.86
N GLY A 48 -4.44 -23.70 -5.88
CA GLY A 48 -4.10 -24.71 -4.89
C GLY A 48 -4.87 -24.48 -3.58
N PRO A 49 -4.27 -24.74 -2.40
CA PRO A 49 -4.85 -24.31 -1.14
C PRO A 49 -5.02 -22.78 -1.15
N ASP A 50 -6.27 -22.32 -1.18
CA ASP A 50 -6.61 -20.90 -1.30
C ASP A 50 -6.35 -20.19 0.04
N LEU A 51 -5.16 -19.57 0.17
CA LEU A 51 -4.73 -18.93 1.42
C LEU A 51 -5.61 -17.72 1.76
N ILE A 52 -6.05 -16.96 0.76
CA ILE A 52 -6.92 -15.79 0.96
C ILE A 52 -8.25 -16.22 1.60
N ASN A 53 -8.88 -17.26 1.07
CA ASN A 53 -10.11 -17.79 1.62
C ASN A 53 -9.89 -18.45 2.99
N ASP A 54 -8.79 -19.16 3.20
CA ASP A 54 -8.48 -19.75 4.51
C ASP A 54 -8.32 -18.69 5.61
N LEU A 55 -7.56 -17.62 5.32
CA LEU A 55 -7.41 -16.47 6.22
C LEU A 55 -8.73 -15.75 6.47
N SER A 56 -9.53 -15.52 5.42
CA SER A 56 -10.86 -14.90 5.53
C SER A 56 -11.82 -15.73 6.39
N ASN A 57 -11.86 -17.05 6.17
CA ASN A 57 -12.69 -17.96 6.94
C ASN A 57 -12.24 -18.03 8.41
N PHE A 58 -10.94 -18.09 8.68
CA PHE A 58 -10.43 -18.08 10.04
C PHE A 58 -10.81 -16.77 10.75
N HIS A 59 -10.54 -15.64 10.11
CA HIS A 59 -10.91 -14.33 10.64
C HIS A 59 -12.40 -14.28 10.96
N GLY A 60 -13.28 -14.69 10.04
CA GLY A 60 -14.72 -14.71 10.25
C GLY A 60 -15.20 -15.64 11.37
N ASN A 61 -14.57 -16.80 11.55
CA ASN A 61 -14.92 -17.77 12.59
C ASN A 61 -14.53 -17.29 14.00
N PHE A 62 -13.51 -16.45 14.12
CA PHE A 62 -13.01 -15.91 15.40
C PHE A 62 -13.29 -14.41 15.55
N PHE A 63 -14.29 -13.89 14.85
CA PHE A 63 -14.67 -12.49 14.89
C PHE A 63 -15.78 -12.21 15.91
N SER A 64 -15.52 -11.33 16.87
CA SER A 64 -16.53 -10.82 17.81
C SER A 64 -16.12 -9.44 18.32
N PHE A 65 -17.02 -8.45 18.20
CA PHE A 65 -16.80 -7.07 18.67
C PHE A 65 -17.39 -6.79 20.07
N ASP A 66 -18.43 -7.51 20.49
CA ASP A 66 -19.24 -7.13 21.66
C ASP A 66 -19.55 -8.29 22.64
N ASN A 67 -18.92 -9.46 22.44
CA ASN A 67 -18.99 -10.62 23.34
C ASN A 67 -20.40 -11.00 23.82
N THR A 68 -21.43 -10.80 23.01
CA THR A 68 -22.83 -11.02 23.43
C THR A 68 -23.24 -12.50 23.47
N LEU A 69 -22.45 -13.41 22.89
CA LEU A 69 -22.83 -14.82 22.73
C LEU A 69 -21.93 -15.83 23.47
N ASP A 70 -20.69 -15.48 23.83
CA ASP A 70 -19.83 -16.36 24.63
C ASP A 70 -18.85 -15.54 25.48
N PRO A 71 -19.09 -15.35 26.79
CA PRO A 71 -18.17 -14.64 27.67
C PRO A 71 -16.77 -15.29 27.77
N ASN A 72 -16.59 -16.53 27.30
CA ASN A 72 -15.31 -17.24 27.22
C ASN A 72 -14.79 -17.39 25.78
N GLY A 73 -15.45 -16.76 24.80
CA GLY A 73 -15.16 -16.91 23.39
C GLY A 73 -13.80 -16.31 23.02
N LEU A 74 -12.98 -17.10 22.34
CA LEU A 74 -11.72 -16.60 21.77
C LEU A 74 -12.07 -15.72 20.56
N SER A 75 -11.61 -14.47 20.56
CA SER A 75 -11.81 -13.53 19.46
C SER A 75 -10.51 -12.79 19.15
N ILE A 76 -10.33 -12.43 17.87
CA ILE A 76 -9.22 -11.59 17.40
C ILE A 76 -9.54 -10.08 17.45
N HIS A 77 -10.81 -9.69 17.72
CA HIS A 77 -11.33 -8.29 17.76
C HIS A 77 -11.96 -7.93 19.14
N LEU A 78 -11.48 -8.57 20.20
CA LEU A 78 -11.95 -8.34 21.58
C LEU A 78 -10.86 -7.70 22.44
N ASN A 79 -10.56 -6.42 22.18
CA ASN A 79 -9.56 -5.62 22.88
C ASN A 79 -10.16 -4.55 23.81
N LEU A 80 -11.17 -4.92 24.60
CA LEU A 80 -11.77 -3.97 25.55
C LEU A 80 -10.79 -3.66 26.70
N PRO A 81 -10.64 -2.39 27.14
CA PRO A 81 -9.70 -2.05 28.21
C PRO A 81 -9.98 -2.73 29.56
N ASP A 82 -11.23 -3.12 29.83
CA ASP A 82 -11.63 -3.87 31.01
C ASP A 82 -11.41 -5.39 30.90
N ARG A 83 -10.93 -5.88 29.74
CA ARG A 83 -10.64 -7.29 29.43
C ARG A 83 -9.30 -7.48 28.71
N PRO A 84 -8.18 -7.00 29.28
CA PRO A 84 -6.86 -7.03 28.64
C PRO A 84 -6.34 -8.45 28.32
N GLU A 85 -6.88 -9.50 28.93
CA GLU A 85 -6.54 -10.90 28.65
C GLU A 85 -6.98 -11.40 27.26
N ASN A 86 -7.84 -10.63 26.58
CA ASN A 86 -8.36 -10.97 25.26
C ASN A 86 -7.70 -10.18 24.11
N ASP A 87 -6.95 -9.12 24.43
CA ASP A 87 -6.33 -8.32 23.38
C ASP A 87 -5.21 -9.10 22.69
N ILE A 88 -5.37 -9.28 21.37
CA ILE A 88 -4.36 -9.79 20.43
C ILE A 88 -4.53 -9.11 19.06
N PHE A 89 -5.27 -7.99 19.00
CA PHE A 89 -5.74 -7.42 17.72
C PHE A 89 -4.57 -7.09 16.80
N PHE A 90 -3.64 -6.24 17.26
CA PHE A 90 -2.48 -5.87 16.45
C PHE A 90 -1.54 -7.03 16.11
N PRO A 91 -1.04 -7.84 17.06
CA PRO A 91 -0.07 -8.90 16.75
C PRO A 91 -0.66 -9.96 15.83
N TRP A 92 -1.96 -10.28 15.97
CA TRP A 92 -2.62 -11.23 15.08
C TRP A 92 -2.67 -10.71 13.64
N HIS A 93 -3.08 -9.45 13.43
CA HIS A 93 -3.13 -8.86 12.08
C HIS A 93 -1.72 -8.67 11.49
N ARG A 94 -0.72 -8.29 12.30
CA ARG A 94 0.69 -8.22 11.88
C ARG A 94 1.18 -9.58 11.36
N GLN A 95 0.98 -10.65 12.14
CA GLN A 95 1.39 -11.98 11.73
C GLN A 95 0.61 -12.48 10.52
N MET A 96 -0.67 -12.17 10.42
CA MET A 96 -1.49 -12.50 9.26
C MET A 96 -0.96 -11.88 7.97
N ILE A 97 -0.60 -10.59 7.99
CA ILE A 97 0.02 -9.93 6.83
C ILE A 97 1.37 -10.57 6.53
N PHE A 98 2.15 -10.90 7.56
CA PHE A 98 3.43 -11.56 7.40
C PHE A 98 3.30 -12.97 6.78
N GLU A 99 2.32 -13.78 7.19
CA GLU A 99 2.01 -15.08 6.59
C GLU A 99 1.70 -14.95 5.09
N LEU A 100 0.84 -13.99 4.74
CA LEU A 100 0.49 -13.70 3.35
C LEU A 100 1.73 -13.28 2.55
N GLU A 101 2.50 -12.34 3.09
CA GLU A 101 3.70 -11.79 2.45
C GLU A 101 4.75 -12.88 2.23
N GLN A 102 4.97 -13.76 3.21
CA GLN A 102 5.87 -14.91 3.05
C GLN A 102 5.41 -15.84 1.92
N ALA A 103 4.12 -16.14 1.83
CA ALA A 103 3.58 -16.98 0.76
C ALA A 103 3.71 -16.32 -0.63
N MET A 104 3.58 -14.98 -0.72
CA MET A 104 3.87 -14.25 -1.96
C MET A 104 5.36 -14.29 -2.31
N GLN A 105 6.23 -14.20 -1.31
CA GLN A 105 7.68 -14.23 -1.49
C GLN A 105 8.21 -15.60 -1.93
N ASP A 106 7.49 -16.70 -1.65
CA ASP A 106 7.75 -18.02 -2.24
C ASP A 106 7.62 -18.02 -3.77
N MET A 107 6.74 -17.16 -4.30
CA MET A 107 6.49 -17.02 -5.73
C MET A 107 7.45 -16.00 -6.36
N ASN A 108 7.55 -14.82 -5.74
CA ASN A 108 8.47 -13.77 -6.14
C ASN A 108 9.02 -13.06 -4.90
N PRO A 109 10.32 -13.21 -4.62
CA PRO A 109 10.91 -12.74 -3.37
C PRO A 109 11.02 -11.20 -3.27
N ASN A 110 10.77 -10.46 -4.35
CA ASN A 110 10.81 -8.99 -4.33
C ASN A 110 9.47 -8.36 -3.92
N ILE A 111 8.45 -9.16 -3.60
CA ILE A 111 7.13 -8.65 -3.22
C ILE A 111 7.15 -8.19 -1.76
N THR A 112 6.57 -7.01 -1.54
CA THR A 112 6.02 -6.63 -0.24
C THR A 112 4.56 -6.21 -0.40
N VAL A 113 3.82 -6.37 0.69
CA VAL A 113 2.49 -5.80 0.85
C VAL A 113 2.66 -4.30 1.13
N PRO A 114 2.07 -3.41 0.33
CA PRO A 114 2.10 -1.98 0.60
C PRO A 114 1.10 -1.63 1.70
N TYR A 115 1.18 -0.41 2.20
CA TYR A 115 0.12 0.16 3.03
C TYR A 115 -0.70 1.18 2.25
N TRP A 116 -1.98 1.32 2.64
CA TRP A 116 -2.87 2.37 2.18
C TRP A 116 -3.12 3.34 3.35
N ASP A 117 -2.47 4.50 3.30
CA ASP A 117 -2.79 5.60 4.21
C ASP A 117 -4.16 6.19 3.83
N SER A 118 -5.20 5.62 4.41
CA SER A 118 -6.57 6.06 4.22
C SER A 118 -6.86 7.42 4.83
N SER A 119 -5.96 7.98 5.65
CA SER A 119 -6.14 9.33 6.20
C SER A 119 -5.86 10.41 5.16
N THR A 120 -5.03 10.11 4.15
CA THR A 120 -4.61 11.04 3.11
C THR A 120 -5.10 10.66 1.72
N ASP A 121 -5.06 9.37 1.34
CA ASP A 121 -5.58 8.90 0.06
C ASP A 121 -7.05 8.47 0.17
N GLN A 122 -7.95 9.45 0.02
CA GLN A 122 -9.39 9.26 0.18
C GLN A 122 -10.19 9.21 -1.12
N SER A 123 -9.53 9.27 -2.27
CA SER A 123 -10.23 9.36 -3.55
C SER A 123 -10.75 8.01 -4.02
N ALA A 124 -12.04 7.94 -4.36
CA ALA A 124 -12.61 6.79 -5.08
C ALA A 124 -12.03 6.60 -6.49
N THR A 125 -11.28 7.57 -7.01
CA THR A 125 -10.53 7.48 -8.27
C THR A 125 -9.01 7.50 -8.06
N SER A 126 -8.54 7.16 -6.86
CA SER A 126 -7.12 6.93 -6.61
C SER A 126 -6.58 5.82 -7.51
N SER A 127 -5.29 5.88 -7.84
CA SER A 127 -4.60 4.81 -8.57
C SER A 127 -4.62 3.46 -7.85
N LEU A 128 -4.90 3.46 -6.54
CA LEU A 128 -5.20 2.28 -5.77
C LEU A 128 -6.31 1.43 -6.41
N TRP A 129 -7.35 2.08 -6.93
CA TRP A 129 -8.55 1.47 -7.48
C TRP A 129 -8.50 1.26 -9.00
N ASP A 130 -7.37 1.58 -9.63
CA ASP A 130 -7.20 1.36 -11.07
C ASP A 130 -7.42 -0.11 -11.44
N GLU A 131 -7.98 -0.33 -12.63
CA GLU A 131 -8.27 -1.67 -13.15
C GLU A 131 -7.01 -2.55 -13.18
N ASN A 132 -5.86 -1.97 -13.51
CA ASN A 132 -4.59 -2.71 -13.54
C ASN A 132 -4.01 -3.01 -12.15
N PHE A 133 -4.63 -2.52 -11.07
CA PHE A 133 -4.22 -2.75 -9.70
C PHE A 133 -5.34 -3.39 -8.88
N LEU A 134 -6.01 -2.70 -7.95
CA LEU A 134 -7.06 -3.36 -7.16
C LEU A 134 -8.42 -3.46 -7.86
N GLY A 135 -8.68 -2.66 -8.91
CA GLY A 135 -9.96 -2.62 -9.62
C GLY A 135 -10.38 -3.97 -10.18
N GLN A 136 -9.45 -4.70 -10.79
CA GLN A 136 -9.70 -6.03 -11.40
C GLN A 136 -10.23 -7.09 -10.42
N PHE A 137 -10.00 -6.96 -9.12
CA PHE A 137 -10.44 -7.97 -8.16
C PHE A 137 -11.93 -7.89 -7.85
N ASN A 138 -12.65 -6.82 -8.21
CA ASN A 138 -13.99 -6.60 -7.65
C ASN A 138 -15.05 -7.60 -8.15
N GLU A 139 -15.33 -7.64 -9.45
CA GLU A 139 -16.43 -8.42 -10.03
C GLU A 139 -16.13 -9.94 -9.95
N ASP A 140 -14.99 -10.36 -10.49
CA ASP A 140 -14.59 -11.78 -10.52
C ASP A 140 -14.36 -12.39 -9.13
N TRP A 141 -14.00 -11.58 -8.13
CA TRP A 141 -13.86 -12.08 -6.75
C TRP A 141 -15.11 -11.82 -5.91
N ASN A 142 -16.18 -11.29 -6.49
CA ASN A 142 -17.45 -10.98 -5.83
C ASN A 142 -17.22 -10.18 -4.52
N LEU A 143 -16.41 -9.11 -4.61
CA LEU A 143 -16.08 -8.28 -3.44
C LEU A 143 -17.19 -7.26 -3.17
N GLY A 144 -17.89 -6.81 -4.22
CA GLY A 144 -19.03 -5.90 -4.10
C GLY A 144 -18.67 -4.54 -3.49
N ARG A 145 -17.46 -4.03 -3.76
CA ARG A 145 -17.01 -2.73 -3.23
C ARG A 145 -17.99 -1.62 -3.62
N SER A 146 -18.22 -0.69 -2.70
CA SER A 146 -19.14 0.45 -2.87
C SER A 146 -18.51 1.68 -2.22
N LEU A 147 -17.44 2.17 -2.85
CA LEU A 147 -16.54 3.18 -2.28
C LEU A 147 -17.31 4.42 -1.82
N GLY A 148 -17.09 4.85 -0.57
CA GLY A 148 -17.70 6.03 0.03
C GLY A 148 -19.18 5.93 0.39
N THR A 149 -19.82 4.76 0.21
CA THR A 149 -21.26 4.64 0.44
C THR A 149 -21.64 4.49 1.92
N PHE A 150 -20.79 3.88 2.73
CA PHE A 150 -21.15 3.43 4.09
C PHE A 150 -20.38 4.12 5.22
N GLY A 151 -19.78 5.27 4.94
CA GLY A 151 -19.05 6.08 5.91
C GLY A 151 -17.84 6.75 5.29
N ASP A 152 -17.22 7.63 6.07
CA ASP A 152 -16.05 8.38 5.68
C ASP A 152 -14.75 7.64 6.10
N LEU A 153 -13.67 7.94 5.41
CA LEU A 153 -12.32 7.55 5.80
C LEU A 153 -11.84 8.41 6.98
N PRO A 154 -10.86 7.94 7.77
CA PRO A 154 -10.28 8.76 8.82
C PRO A 154 -9.67 10.05 8.25
N THR A 155 -9.63 11.10 9.05
CA THR A 155 -8.85 12.30 8.77
C THR A 155 -7.44 12.17 9.37
N PRO A 156 -6.46 12.98 8.94
CA PRO A 156 -5.17 13.04 9.63
C PRO A 156 -5.30 13.43 11.10
N GLN A 157 -6.32 14.20 11.46
CA GLN A 157 -6.58 14.56 12.86
C GLN A 157 -7.03 13.34 13.69
N ASP A 158 -7.81 12.43 13.10
CA ASP A 158 -8.20 11.19 13.79
C ASP A 158 -6.98 10.33 14.11
N VAL A 159 -6.01 10.25 13.18
CA VAL A 159 -4.73 9.56 13.40
C VAL A 159 -3.92 10.25 14.50
N ILE A 160 -3.82 11.58 14.47
CA ILE A 160 -3.13 12.35 15.53
C ILE A 160 -3.74 12.11 16.90
N ASN A 161 -5.08 12.05 16.98
CA ASN A 161 -5.78 11.84 18.24
C ASN A 161 -5.44 10.47 18.84
N VAL A 162 -5.55 9.39 18.05
CA VAL A 162 -5.22 8.05 18.58
C VAL A 162 -3.73 7.90 18.87
N GLN A 163 -2.83 8.45 18.04
CA GLN A 163 -1.38 8.38 18.29
C GLN A 163 -0.95 9.16 19.55
N ALA A 164 -1.80 10.05 20.08
CA ALA A 164 -1.55 10.77 21.32
C ALA A 164 -1.95 10.00 22.58
N GLU A 165 -2.66 8.87 22.45
CA GLU A 165 -2.99 8.01 23.59
C GLU A 165 -1.72 7.41 24.18
N THR A 166 -1.63 7.31 25.51
CA THR A 166 -0.42 6.82 26.20
C THR A 166 -0.61 5.45 26.85
N ASP A 167 -1.87 5.07 27.11
CA ASP A 167 -2.24 3.76 27.61
C ASP A 167 -2.49 2.80 26.44
N PHE A 168 -1.78 1.68 26.43
CA PHE A 168 -1.82 0.71 25.32
C PHE A 168 -3.23 0.14 25.09
N LEU A 169 -3.98 -0.17 26.16
CA LEU A 169 -5.31 -0.77 26.02
C LEU A 169 -6.32 0.22 25.45
N THR A 170 -6.25 1.47 25.89
CA THR A 170 -7.05 2.57 25.33
C THR A 170 -6.70 2.80 23.86
N TYR A 171 -5.40 2.90 23.54
CA TYR A 171 -4.91 3.02 22.17
C TYR A 171 -5.43 1.90 21.26
N SER A 172 -5.23 0.64 21.67
CA SER A 172 -5.69 -0.54 20.94
C SER A 172 -7.19 -0.47 20.67
N ASN A 173 -7.97 -0.18 21.70
CA ASN A 173 -9.43 -0.11 21.58
C ASN A 173 -9.90 1.01 20.65
N ASP A 174 -9.33 2.20 20.79
CA ASP A 174 -9.70 3.38 20.01
C ASP A 174 -9.26 3.26 18.55
N VAL A 175 -8.12 2.63 18.27
CA VAL A 175 -7.73 2.31 16.89
C VAL A 175 -8.70 1.32 16.27
N GLU A 176 -8.97 0.18 16.91
CA GLU A 176 -9.83 -0.88 16.35
C GLU A 176 -11.28 -0.41 16.14
N ARG A 177 -11.86 0.32 17.11
CA ARG A 177 -13.29 0.72 17.11
C ARG A 177 -13.51 2.10 16.50
N GLY A 178 -12.47 2.92 16.45
CA GLY A 178 -12.51 4.28 15.94
C GLY A 178 -12.41 4.37 14.42
N PRO A 179 -12.45 5.60 13.88
CA PRO A 179 -12.45 5.85 12.43
C PRO A 179 -11.18 5.36 11.73
N VAL A 180 -10.03 5.26 12.43
CA VAL A 180 -8.74 4.88 11.83
C VAL A 180 -8.77 3.47 11.23
N HIS A 181 -9.34 2.49 11.92
CA HIS A 181 -9.57 1.15 11.38
C HIS A 181 -10.95 1.04 10.72
N THR A 182 -12.03 1.37 11.46
CA THR A 182 -13.39 1.13 10.96
C THR A 182 -13.76 1.93 9.72
N GLY A 183 -13.12 3.09 9.50
CA GLY A 183 -13.33 3.94 8.32
C GLY A 183 -12.94 3.23 7.03
N GLY A 184 -11.77 2.60 6.97
CA GLY A 184 -11.32 1.84 5.79
C GLY A 184 -12.29 0.71 5.43
N HIS A 185 -12.68 -0.09 6.43
CA HIS A 185 -13.67 -1.16 6.27
C HIS A 185 -15.03 -0.66 5.75
N ARG A 186 -15.56 0.42 6.34
CA ARG A 186 -16.86 0.99 5.97
C ARG A 186 -16.83 1.65 4.60
N TRP A 187 -15.86 2.52 4.36
CA TRP A 187 -15.76 3.29 3.14
C TRP A 187 -15.55 2.40 1.92
N THR A 188 -14.73 1.35 2.00
CA THR A 188 -14.56 0.42 0.88
C THR A 188 -15.85 -0.33 0.53
N GLY A 189 -16.68 -0.66 1.53
CA GLY A 189 -17.94 -1.36 1.32
C GLY A 189 -17.77 -2.84 0.95
N GLY A 190 -18.85 -3.49 0.53
CA GLY A 190 -18.80 -4.90 0.12
C GLY A 190 -18.32 -5.83 1.23
N VAL A 191 -17.48 -6.81 0.87
CA VAL A 191 -16.93 -7.80 1.81
C VAL A 191 -16.08 -7.17 2.91
N MET A 192 -15.45 -6.00 2.68
CA MET A 192 -14.71 -5.27 3.71
C MET A 192 -15.55 -4.90 4.94
N ARG A 193 -16.88 -4.83 4.82
CA ARG A 193 -17.79 -4.56 5.96
C ARG A 193 -18.16 -5.78 6.79
N THR A 194 -17.63 -6.95 6.44
CA THR A 194 -18.01 -8.23 7.05
C THR A 194 -16.84 -8.86 7.80
N PRO A 195 -17.10 -9.86 8.66
CA PRO A 195 -16.05 -10.69 9.25
C PRO A 195 -15.20 -11.44 8.21
N PHE A 196 -15.58 -11.46 6.94
CA PHE A 196 -14.82 -12.11 5.86
C PHE A 196 -13.97 -11.11 5.06
N SER A 197 -13.80 -9.88 5.58
CA SER A 197 -13.05 -8.79 4.95
C SER A 197 -11.66 -9.16 4.40
N PRO A 198 -10.88 -10.11 4.96
CA PRO A 198 -9.63 -10.53 4.34
C PRO A 198 -9.72 -11.10 2.92
N ARG A 199 -10.93 -11.47 2.46
CA ARG A 199 -11.14 -11.90 1.07
C ARG A 199 -10.85 -10.78 0.06
N ASP A 200 -11.00 -9.53 0.47
CA ASP A 200 -10.66 -8.38 -0.35
C ASP A 200 -9.17 -8.03 -0.19
N PRO A 201 -8.34 -8.03 -1.26
CA PRO A 201 -6.93 -7.70 -1.16
C PRO A 201 -6.62 -6.35 -0.49
N ILE A 202 -7.54 -5.37 -0.54
CA ILE A 202 -7.34 -4.09 0.14
C ILE A 202 -7.26 -4.24 1.67
N PHE A 203 -7.85 -5.30 2.24
CA PHE A 203 -7.76 -5.60 3.67
C PHE A 203 -6.30 -5.56 4.15
N TYR A 204 -5.42 -6.22 3.40
CA TYR A 204 -4.02 -6.31 3.78
C TYR A 204 -3.30 -4.96 3.68
N PHE A 205 -3.71 -4.08 2.78
CA PHE A 205 -3.09 -2.75 2.65
C PHE A 205 -3.56 -1.82 3.75
N HIS A 206 -4.85 -1.92 4.09
CA HIS A 206 -5.47 -1.19 5.19
C HIS A 206 -4.86 -1.62 6.54
N HIS A 207 -4.81 -2.93 6.81
CA HIS A 207 -4.24 -3.46 8.05
C HIS A 207 -2.73 -3.26 8.13
N ASN A 208 -2.03 -3.15 7.01
CA ASN A 208 -0.61 -2.78 7.01
C ASN A 208 -0.38 -1.30 7.35
N TYR A 209 -1.36 -0.42 7.05
CA TYR A 209 -1.34 0.96 7.56
C TYR A 209 -1.61 1.00 9.07
N VAL A 210 -2.58 0.21 9.55
CA VAL A 210 -2.84 0.05 11.00
C VAL A 210 -1.59 -0.49 11.72
N ASP A 211 -0.90 -1.47 11.13
CA ASP A 211 0.34 -2.04 11.64
C ASP A 211 1.49 -1.01 11.70
N LYS A 212 1.60 -0.16 10.66
CA LYS A 212 2.54 0.97 10.63
C LYS A 212 2.26 1.94 11.79
N LEU A 213 1.00 2.30 12.00
CA LEU A 213 0.62 3.22 13.08
C LEU A 213 0.95 2.64 14.46
N TRP A 214 0.70 1.35 14.68
CA TRP A 214 1.11 0.68 15.92
C TRP A 214 2.63 0.66 16.10
N ALA A 215 3.39 0.38 15.04
CA ALA A 215 4.85 0.42 15.11
C ALA A 215 5.38 1.83 15.47
N GLU A 216 4.79 2.89 14.91
CA GLU A 216 5.14 4.27 15.26
C GLU A 216 4.78 4.61 16.70
N TRP A 217 3.61 4.17 17.17
CA TRP A 217 3.18 4.36 18.53
C TRP A 217 4.13 3.68 19.52
N GLU A 218 4.50 2.43 19.23
CA GLU A 218 5.37 1.62 20.08
C GLU A 218 6.79 2.19 20.12
N ASN A 219 7.30 2.77 19.03
CA ASN A 219 8.60 3.45 19.01
C ASN A 219 8.68 4.69 19.94
N ILE A 220 7.53 5.25 20.34
CA ILE A 220 7.46 6.40 21.24
C ILE A 220 7.19 5.94 22.69
N HIS A 221 6.28 4.99 22.86
CA HIS A 221 5.74 4.63 24.17
C HIS A 221 6.41 3.41 24.81
N GLU A 222 6.91 2.47 23.99
CA GLU A 222 7.58 1.23 24.43
C GLU A 222 6.81 0.48 25.55
N SER A 223 5.48 0.46 25.45
CA SER A 223 4.61 0.05 26.55
C SER A 223 3.57 -1.01 26.15
N SER A 224 3.54 -1.44 24.89
CA SER A 224 2.67 -2.55 24.48
C SER A 224 3.04 -3.81 25.26
N SER A 225 2.03 -4.46 25.86
CA SER A 225 2.22 -5.70 26.60
C SER A 225 0.94 -6.51 26.59
N TYR A 226 1.07 -7.78 26.23
CA TYR A 226 -0.05 -8.70 26.11
C TYR A 226 -0.01 -9.73 27.24
N ILE A 227 -1.14 -9.89 27.93
CA ILE A 227 -1.30 -10.93 28.98
C ILE A 227 -1.33 -12.31 28.35
N ARG A 228 -1.98 -12.43 27.18
CA ARG A 228 -2.05 -13.67 26.42
C ARG A 228 -0.71 -13.96 25.75
N ASN A 229 -0.27 -15.22 25.81
CA ASN A 229 0.99 -15.67 25.22
C ASN A 229 0.82 -16.59 23.99
N ASP A 230 -0.42 -17.02 23.71
CA ASP A 230 -0.79 -17.79 22.54
C ASP A 230 -1.56 -16.92 21.55
N MET A 231 -1.16 -16.97 20.28
CA MET A 231 -1.86 -16.26 19.22
C MET A 231 -2.78 -17.21 18.47
N LEU A 232 -4.06 -16.87 18.35
CA LEU A 232 -5.03 -17.67 17.59
C LEU A 232 -4.50 -17.93 16.17
N ARG A 233 -4.73 -19.14 15.63
CA ARG A 233 -4.10 -19.69 14.40
C ARG A 233 -2.63 -20.07 14.56
N TYR A 234 -1.84 -19.29 15.28
CA TYR A 234 -0.38 -19.46 15.43
C TYR A 234 0.01 -20.06 16.78
N ASN A 235 -0.73 -21.07 17.22
CA ASN A 235 -0.52 -21.76 18.49
C ASN A 235 0.09 -23.17 18.31
N GLY A 236 0.68 -23.45 17.15
CA GLY A 236 1.27 -24.76 16.84
C GLY A 236 0.27 -25.85 16.43
N SER A 237 -1.03 -25.54 16.35
CA SER A 237 -2.06 -26.55 16.05
C SER A 237 -2.73 -26.37 14.69
N TYR A 238 -2.72 -25.15 14.12
CA TYR A 238 -3.37 -24.91 12.84
C TYR A 238 -2.52 -25.45 11.68
N ASN A 239 -3.17 -26.17 10.76
CA ASN A 239 -2.53 -26.75 9.58
C ASN A 239 -3.17 -26.14 8.33
N PHE A 240 -2.32 -25.66 7.42
CA PHE A 240 -2.73 -25.18 6.11
C PHE A 240 -1.77 -25.73 5.05
N GLY A 241 -2.33 -26.25 3.95
CA GLY A 241 -1.52 -26.80 2.86
C GLY A 241 -0.59 -27.95 3.25
N GLY A 242 -0.88 -28.67 4.34
CA GLY A 242 -0.04 -29.74 4.87
C GLY A 242 1.08 -29.27 5.82
N THR A 243 1.18 -27.96 6.07
CA THR A 243 2.17 -27.37 6.98
C THR A 243 1.48 -26.89 8.24
N THR A 244 2.04 -27.22 9.41
CA THR A 244 1.59 -26.67 10.70
C THR A 244 2.38 -25.42 11.02
N PHE A 245 1.69 -24.34 11.37
CA PHE A 245 2.35 -23.08 11.69
C PHE A 245 3.06 -23.12 13.05
N PRO A 246 4.21 -22.44 13.20
CA PRO A 246 4.91 -22.36 14.48
C PRO A 246 4.10 -21.59 15.52
N ILE A 247 4.44 -21.80 16.79
CA ILE A 247 3.89 -21.03 17.90
C ILE A 247 4.46 -19.60 17.83
N VAL A 248 3.58 -18.61 17.91
CA VAL A 248 3.95 -17.20 18.01
C VAL A 248 3.37 -16.62 19.30
N ASN A 249 4.23 -15.98 20.08
CA ASN A 249 3.83 -15.19 21.24
C ASN A 249 3.69 -13.72 20.79
N PRO A 250 2.54 -13.06 21.06
CA PRO A 250 2.33 -11.66 20.66
C PRO A 250 3.41 -10.71 21.20
N ASN A 251 3.94 -10.96 22.40
CA ASN A 251 5.01 -10.15 23.00
C ASN A 251 6.37 -10.29 22.28
N ASN A 252 6.54 -11.29 21.41
CA ASN A 252 7.77 -11.44 20.62
C ASN A 252 7.75 -10.63 19.32
N ILE A 253 6.60 -10.06 18.96
CA ILE A 253 6.41 -9.34 17.68
C ILE A 253 5.84 -7.93 17.91
N LEU A 254 6.16 -7.30 19.06
CA LEU A 254 5.76 -5.92 19.38
C LEU A 254 6.33 -4.90 18.40
N ALA A 255 7.55 -5.12 17.92
CA ALA A 255 8.18 -4.34 16.87
C ALA A 255 8.22 -5.14 15.55
N PRO A 256 7.89 -4.53 14.39
CA PRO A 256 7.84 -5.24 13.12
C PRO A 256 9.23 -5.71 12.66
N ASN A 257 10.30 -5.03 13.08
CA ASN A 257 11.66 -5.41 12.77
C ASN A 257 12.07 -6.76 13.42
N THR A 258 11.36 -7.26 14.44
CA THR A 258 11.55 -8.64 14.94
C THR A 258 11.24 -9.70 13.88
N LEU A 259 10.38 -9.35 12.92
CA LEU A 259 10.06 -10.16 11.73
C LEU A 259 10.93 -9.79 10.52
N GLY A 260 11.89 -8.89 10.70
CA GLY A 260 12.67 -8.29 9.61
C GLY A 260 11.86 -7.32 8.76
N VAL A 261 10.74 -6.78 9.25
CA VAL A 261 9.87 -5.87 8.50
C VAL A 261 10.13 -4.42 8.89
N PHE A 262 10.22 -3.54 7.90
CA PHE A 262 10.40 -2.10 8.06
C PHE A 262 9.39 -1.33 7.22
N PHE A 263 9.05 -0.12 7.68
CA PHE A 263 8.19 0.81 6.94
C PHE A 263 9.01 1.94 6.33
N ALA A 264 8.73 2.25 5.07
CA ALA A 264 9.24 3.41 4.38
C ALA A 264 8.12 4.40 4.12
N GLU A 265 8.43 5.68 4.22
CA GLU A 265 7.48 6.77 4.03
C GLU A 265 8.18 8.04 3.56
N ASN A 266 7.52 8.80 2.69
CA ASN A 266 7.97 10.12 2.24
C ASN A 266 9.38 10.09 1.62
N GLY A 267 9.70 9.00 0.91
CA GLY A 267 10.99 8.83 0.26
C GLY A 267 12.12 8.35 1.17
N LEU A 268 11.82 7.93 2.40
CA LEU A 268 12.82 7.43 3.36
C LEU A 268 12.42 6.07 3.97
N ALA A 269 13.34 5.11 3.91
CA ALA A 269 13.30 3.87 4.68
C ALA A 269 14.38 3.89 5.76
N LEU A 270 13.98 3.97 7.03
CA LEU A 270 14.89 3.91 8.19
C LEU A 270 15.03 2.47 8.69
N LEU A 271 16.25 1.96 8.69
CA LEU A 271 16.59 0.61 9.13
C LEU A 271 17.45 0.68 10.39
N GLU A 272 16.80 0.51 11.55
CA GLU A 272 17.42 0.67 12.86
C GLU A 272 17.03 -0.48 13.81
N ASN A 273 17.81 -0.64 14.88
CA ASN A 273 17.55 -1.59 15.98
C ASN A 273 17.27 -3.01 15.51
N TYR A 274 18.09 -3.53 14.60
CA TYR A 274 17.85 -4.81 13.97
C TYR A 274 19.13 -5.61 13.80
N SER A 275 19.04 -6.89 14.11
CA SER A 275 20.11 -7.86 13.87
C SER A 275 19.64 -8.81 12.77
N VAL A 276 20.27 -8.76 11.60
CA VAL A 276 19.96 -9.63 10.47
C VAL A 276 20.03 -11.07 10.92
N ASN A 277 18.89 -11.76 10.90
CA ASN A 277 18.76 -13.08 11.50
C ASN A 277 18.45 -14.19 10.48
N ASN A 278 17.96 -13.83 9.29
CA ASN A 278 17.61 -14.75 8.20
C ASN A 278 16.64 -15.87 8.67
N THR A 279 15.79 -15.59 9.66
CA THR A 279 14.94 -16.61 10.30
C THR A 279 13.92 -17.19 9.33
N TYR A 280 13.39 -16.36 8.44
CA TYR A 280 12.32 -16.73 7.51
C TYR A 280 12.83 -17.04 6.11
N ARG A 281 13.97 -16.44 5.72
CA ARG A 281 14.59 -16.61 4.39
C ARG A 281 16.11 -16.54 4.50
N ALA A 282 16.79 -17.24 3.59
CA ALA A 282 18.24 -17.37 3.61
C ALA A 282 19.00 -16.05 3.34
N LEU A 283 18.35 -15.07 2.70
CA LEU A 283 18.90 -13.75 2.43
C LEU A 283 17.81 -12.68 2.51
N GLU A 284 18.00 -11.73 3.43
CA GLU A 284 17.14 -10.57 3.57
C GLU A 284 17.54 -9.45 2.61
N LYS A 285 16.55 -8.96 1.86
CA LYS A 285 16.68 -7.86 0.91
C LYS A 285 15.86 -6.67 1.40
N PHE A 286 16.46 -5.50 1.27
CA PHE A 286 15.91 -4.20 1.61
C PHE A 286 15.91 -3.35 0.33
N TYR A 287 14.79 -3.35 -0.38
CA TYR A 287 14.62 -2.56 -1.59
C TYR A 287 13.64 -1.39 -1.43
N TYR A 288 14.08 -0.20 -1.82
CA TYR A 288 13.23 0.97 -1.86
C TYR A 288 13.76 1.96 -2.91
N GLN A 289 12.89 2.45 -3.78
CA GLN A 289 13.32 3.28 -4.92
C GLN A 289 13.91 4.63 -4.49
N TYR A 290 13.57 5.13 -3.30
CA TYR A 290 14.09 6.38 -2.77
C TYR A 290 15.27 6.12 -1.81
N THR A 291 15.35 6.78 -0.67
CA THR A 291 16.51 6.68 0.22
C THR A 291 16.34 5.56 1.23
N ILE A 292 17.38 4.72 1.38
CA ILE A 292 17.51 3.77 2.49
C ILE A 292 18.59 4.30 3.43
N GLU A 293 18.27 4.48 4.72
CA GLU A 293 19.27 4.72 5.76
C GLU A 293 19.35 3.51 6.69
N ALA A 294 20.54 2.96 6.88
CA ALA A 294 20.78 1.89 7.85
C ALA A 294 21.79 2.36 8.91
N GLY A 295 21.46 2.19 10.19
CA GLY A 295 22.24 2.72 11.29
C GLY A 295 21.64 2.36 12.64
N ASN A 296 22.08 3.04 13.71
CA ASN A 296 21.48 2.94 15.04
C ASN A 296 21.15 1.50 15.46
N ASN A 297 22.21 0.70 15.68
CA ASN A 297 22.11 -0.71 16.06
C ASN A 297 21.52 -1.62 14.96
N PHE A 298 21.86 -1.34 13.69
CA PHE A 298 21.67 -2.28 12.59
C PHE A 298 22.91 -3.16 12.45
N ILE A 299 22.79 -4.43 12.84
CA ILE A 299 23.89 -5.38 12.91
C ILE A 299 23.69 -6.47 11.85
N VAL A 300 24.78 -6.79 11.15
CA VAL A 300 24.90 -8.00 10.33
C VAL A 300 25.85 -8.99 11.05
N PRO A 301 25.30 -9.95 11.82
CA PRO A 301 26.08 -10.93 12.56
C PRO A 301 26.97 -11.84 11.69
N SER A 302 27.86 -12.58 12.36
CA SER A 302 28.63 -13.64 11.72
C SER A 302 27.71 -14.70 11.13
N GLY A 303 27.96 -15.10 9.87
CA GLY A 303 27.18 -16.13 9.18
C GLY A 303 25.88 -15.64 8.55
N THR A 304 25.53 -14.35 8.69
CA THR A 304 24.36 -13.77 8.03
C THR A 304 24.75 -12.82 6.90
N ASN A 305 23.78 -12.52 6.04
CA ASN A 305 23.97 -11.62 4.91
C ASN A 305 22.70 -10.87 4.57
N CYS A 306 22.85 -9.64 4.06
CA CYS A 306 21.74 -8.82 3.59
C CYS A 306 22.09 -8.00 2.34
N ASN A 307 21.05 -7.60 1.59
CA ASN A 307 21.18 -6.78 0.39
C ASN A 307 20.35 -5.50 0.51
N PHE A 308 20.98 -4.33 0.40
CA PHE A 308 20.31 -3.05 0.20
C PHE A 308 20.30 -2.71 -1.29
N GLU A 309 19.12 -2.43 -1.83
CA GLU A 309 18.96 -2.01 -3.23
C GLU A 309 18.08 -0.75 -3.30
N SER A 310 18.60 0.32 -3.88
CA SER A 310 17.86 1.58 -4.08
C SER A 310 18.04 2.10 -5.50
N VAL A 311 17.15 2.97 -5.97
CA VAL A 311 17.37 3.73 -7.23
C VAL A 311 18.07 5.07 -6.94
N ASN A 312 17.86 5.65 -5.76
CA ASN A 312 18.38 6.98 -5.43
C ASN A 312 19.61 6.93 -4.53
N GLU A 313 19.47 6.42 -3.31
CA GLU A 313 20.48 6.60 -2.28
C GLU A 313 20.43 5.50 -1.21
N ILE A 314 21.62 5.09 -0.74
CA ILE A 314 21.80 4.23 0.44
C ILE A 314 22.81 4.94 1.34
N ILE A 315 22.41 5.22 2.57
CA ILE A 315 23.25 5.87 3.59
C ILE A 315 23.47 4.91 4.74
N LEU A 316 24.74 4.58 5.00
CA LEU A 316 25.14 3.83 6.19
C LEU A 316 25.56 4.83 7.27
N LYS A 317 24.78 4.93 8.34
CA LYS A 317 24.99 5.84 9.47
C LYS A 317 25.77 5.15 10.59
N PRO A 318 26.31 5.89 11.57
CA PRO A 318 26.82 5.29 12.80
C PRO A 318 25.83 4.28 13.40
N GLY A 319 26.36 3.17 13.91
CA GLY A 319 25.54 2.05 14.41
C GLY A 319 25.15 1.01 13.35
N PHE A 320 25.54 1.18 12.08
CA PHE A 320 25.58 0.09 11.12
C PHE A 320 26.86 -0.72 11.32
N GLU A 321 26.75 -1.99 11.67
CA GLU A 321 27.88 -2.86 12.00
C GLU A 321 27.80 -4.19 11.28
N VAL A 322 28.94 -4.66 10.76
CA VAL A 322 29.07 -5.99 10.16
C VAL A 322 30.11 -6.76 10.94
N SER A 323 29.65 -7.81 11.63
CA SER A 323 30.51 -8.68 12.42
C SER A 323 31.43 -9.51 11.53
N SER A 324 32.57 -9.96 12.08
CA SER A 324 33.48 -10.86 11.36
C SER A 324 32.73 -12.12 10.90
N GLY A 325 32.72 -12.38 9.59
CA GLY A 325 31.98 -13.49 8.97
C GLY A 325 30.56 -13.14 8.51
N GLY A 326 30.07 -11.93 8.77
CA GLY A 326 28.87 -11.38 8.13
C GLY A 326 29.21 -10.69 6.80
N SER A 327 28.21 -10.48 5.94
CA SER A 327 28.39 -9.74 4.68
C SER A 327 27.17 -8.93 4.29
N PHE A 328 27.38 -7.85 3.55
CA PHE A 328 26.27 -7.09 2.97
C PHE A 328 26.61 -6.64 1.55
N LEU A 329 25.57 -6.40 0.76
CA LEU A 329 25.65 -5.76 -0.54
C LEU A 329 24.83 -4.48 -0.52
N ALA A 330 25.38 -3.36 -0.99
CA ALA A 330 24.62 -2.14 -1.24
C ALA A 330 24.73 -1.80 -2.73
N LYS A 331 23.58 -1.64 -3.40
CA LYS A 331 23.50 -1.38 -4.84
C LYS A 331 22.56 -0.21 -5.12
N ILE A 332 23.06 0.76 -5.88
CA ILE A 332 22.21 1.77 -6.55
C ILE A 332 21.91 1.28 -7.96
N ASP A 333 20.64 0.97 -8.23
CA ASP A 333 20.17 0.52 -9.53
C ASP A 333 19.59 1.72 -10.31
N ASN A 334 20.41 2.30 -11.18
CA ASN A 334 19.94 3.27 -12.17
C ASN A 334 19.02 2.52 -13.13
N GLN A 335 17.70 2.67 -13.00
CA GLN A 335 16.76 2.15 -14.00
C GLN A 335 16.96 2.85 -15.37
N VAL A 336 17.95 2.38 -16.14
CA VAL A 336 17.93 2.43 -17.60
C VAL A 336 17.78 1.01 -18.10
N ASN A 337 16.73 0.32 -17.65
CA ASN A 337 16.16 -0.75 -18.45
C ASN A 337 15.23 -0.12 -19.51
N ARG A 338 15.87 0.58 -20.47
CA ARG A 338 15.51 0.37 -21.87
C ARG A 338 15.94 -1.04 -22.25
N THR A 339 15.35 -2.06 -21.62
CA THR A 339 15.17 -3.32 -22.31
C THR A 339 14.16 -3.02 -23.38
N SER A 340 14.69 -2.84 -24.60
CA SER A 340 14.00 -3.25 -25.80
C SER A 340 13.11 -4.44 -25.45
N ILE A 341 11.79 -4.20 -25.50
CA ILE A 341 10.79 -5.27 -25.47
C ILE A 341 11.03 -6.06 -26.75
N ASN A 342 12.04 -6.94 -26.71
CA ASN A 342 12.06 -8.11 -27.55
C ASN A 342 10.85 -8.90 -27.09
N LYS A 343 9.74 -8.72 -27.82
CA LYS A 343 8.56 -9.58 -27.79
C LYS A 343 9.03 -11.02 -27.98
N ARG A 344 9.35 -11.72 -26.89
CA ARG A 344 9.49 -13.18 -26.79
C ARG A 344 9.68 -13.57 -25.33
N GLY A 345 8.57 -13.94 -24.68
CA GLY A 345 8.47 -14.65 -23.39
C GLY A 345 8.47 -13.72 -22.17
N ASN A 346 7.39 -13.54 -21.40
CA ASN A 346 6.14 -14.28 -21.27
C ASN A 346 4.96 -13.38 -21.62
N GLU A 347 3.96 -13.97 -22.26
CA GLU A 347 2.62 -13.41 -22.31
C GLU A 347 2.23 -12.92 -20.91
N ILE A 348 1.49 -11.82 -20.84
CA ILE A 348 0.61 -11.59 -19.70
C ILE A 348 -0.23 -12.86 -19.63
N TYR A 349 0.11 -13.78 -18.73
CA TYR A 349 -0.78 -14.85 -18.36
C TYR A 349 -1.93 -14.16 -17.62
N ARG A 350 -2.89 -13.66 -18.41
CA ARG A 350 -4.27 -13.70 -17.97
C ARG A 350 -4.50 -15.17 -17.70
N ASN A 351 -4.37 -15.58 -16.45
CA ASN A 351 -5.01 -16.80 -15.99
C ASN A 351 -6.51 -16.56 -16.10
N LYS A 352 -7.04 -16.67 -17.33
CA LYS A 352 -8.39 -17.15 -17.52
C LYS A 352 -8.37 -18.59 -17.02
N ILE A 353 -8.82 -18.81 -15.80
CA ILE A 353 -9.21 -20.13 -15.32
C ILE A 353 -10.61 -20.01 -14.70
N PRO A 354 -11.34 -21.11 -14.51
CA PRO A 354 -12.29 -21.67 -15.45
C PRO A 354 -13.70 -21.57 -14.83
N PHE A 355 -14.31 -20.39 -14.89
CA PHE A 355 -15.74 -20.23 -14.57
C PHE A 355 -16.46 -19.37 -15.61
N ASP A 356 -15.93 -19.33 -16.84
CA ASP A 356 -16.73 -19.09 -18.04
C ASP A 356 -17.68 -20.31 -18.21
N ASP A 357 -18.71 -20.45 -17.36
CA ASP A 357 -20.05 -20.99 -17.66
C ASP A 357 -20.88 -21.14 -16.36
N VAL A 358 -21.75 -20.18 -16.07
CA VAL A 358 -23.13 -20.45 -15.61
C VAL A 358 -24.01 -19.21 -15.82
N GLY A 359 -24.82 -19.28 -16.89
CA GLY A 359 -26.22 -18.84 -16.89
C GLY A 359 -26.50 -17.34 -16.91
N GLU A 360 -26.88 -16.85 -18.09
CA GLU A 360 -27.47 -15.53 -18.36
C GLU A 360 -28.44 -15.03 -17.27
N LEU A 361 -28.25 -13.79 -16.82
CA LEU A 361 -29.37 -12.92 -16.44
C LEU A 361 -29.11 -11.48 -16.91
N GLN A 362 -30.18 -10.86 -17.39
CA GLN A 362 -30.19 -9.73 -18.32
C GLN A 362 -29.66 -8.41 -17.76
N ILE A 363 -29.00 -7.71 -18.68
CA ILE A 363 -28.64 -6.29 -18.69
C ILE A 363 -29.87 -5.41 -18.43
N VAL A 364 -29.80 -4.50 -17.46
CA VAL A 364 -30.54 -3.23 -17.53
C VAL A 364 -29.52 -2.12 -17.79
N ALA A 365 -29.39 -1.77 -19.06
CA ALA A 365 -28.64 -0.62 -19.51
C ALA A 365 -29.44 0.65 -19.23
N PHE A 366 -28.79 1.66 -18.66
CA PHE A 366 -29.13 3.05 -18.92
C PHE A 366 -27.91 3.73 -19.53
N TYR A 367 -28.03 4.07 -20.81
CA TYR A 367 -27.03 4.74 -21.62
C TYR A 367 -26.94 6.26 -21.32
N ASN A 368 -25.70 6.75 -21.30
CA ASN A 368 -25.10 8.01 -21.83
C ASN A 368 -25.69 9.40 -21.48
N GLN A 369 -24.85 10.40 -21.19
CA GLN A 369 -24.07 11.15 -22.21
C GLN A 369 -23.12 12.25 -21.65
N ASP A 370 -22.12 12.59 -22.48
CA ASP A 370 -20.89 13.39 -22.30
C ASP A 370 -21.01 14.89 -21.90
N TYR A 371 -19.88 15.46 -21.43
CA TYR A 371 -19.59 16.90 -21.55
C TYR A 371 -18.19 17.18 -22.12
N ASP A 372 -18.11 17.30 -23.46
CA ASP A 372 -17.26 18.19 -24.27
C ASP A 372 -15.83 18.56 -23.77
N VAL A 373 -14.86 17.63 -23.89
CA VAL A 373 -13.45 17.87 -23.61
C VAL A 373 -12.73 18.45 -24.84
N PHE A 374 -12.74 19.77 -25.01
CA PHE A 374 -11.80 20.43 -25.93
C PHE A 374 -10.49 20.78 -25.19
N PRO A 375 -9.32 20.66 -25.84
CA PRO A 375 -8.04 20.84 -25.14
C PRO A 375 -7.84 22.30 -24.69
N ILE A 376 -7.34 22.50 -23.47
CA ILE A 376 -6.99 23.82 -22.93
C ILE A 376 -5.54 23.77 -22.46
N ASN A 377 -4.69 24.55 -23.11
CA ASN A 377 -3.24 24.58 -22.86
C ASN A 377 -2.85 25.88 -22.16
N ILE A 378 -2.09 25.79 -21.07
CA ILE A 378 -1.68 26.93 -20.23
C ILE A 378 -0.16 26.93 -20.13
N TYR A 379 0.49 28.03 -20.54
CA TYR A 379 1.96 28.11 -20.62
C TYR A 379 2.49 29.56 -20.60
N PRO A 380 3.75 29.79 -20.17
CA PRO A 380 4.65 28.81 -19.57
C PRO A 380 4.20 28.42 -18.17
N ASN A 381 4.46 27.18 -17.75
CA ASN A 381 4.23 26.77 -16.38
C ASN A 381 5.37 25.80 -16.00
N PRO A 382 6.36 26.21 -15.20
CA PRO A 382 6.39 27.40 -14.34
C PRO A 382 6.37 28.76 -15.07
N PHE A 383 5.85 29.80 -14.42
CA PHE A 383 5.71 31.16 -14.95
C PHE A 383 6.43 32.19 -14.08
N SER A 384 6.94 33.26 -14.71
CA SER A 384 7.41 34.46 -14.01
C SER A 384 6.28 35.46 -13.92
N GLU A 385 6.08 36.36 -14.89
CA GLU A 385 5.10 37.45 -14.75
C GLU A 385 3.78 37.23 -15.50
N ARG A 386 3.78 36.33 -16.50
CA ARG A 386 2.67 36.17 -17.44
C ARG A 386 2.32 34.73 -17.73
N LEU A 387 1.05 34.49 -18.04
CA LEU A 387 0.51 33.20 -18.47
C LEU A 387 -0.32 33.34 -19.74
N ASN A 388 -0.17 32.38 -20.65
CA ASN A 388 -1.01 32.27 -21.82
C ASN A 388 -1.95 31.08 -21.70
N VAL A 389 -3.21 31.27 -22.06
CA VAL A 389 -4.24 30.22 -22.09
C VAL A 389 -4.74 30.09 -23.52
N ARG A 390 -4.61 28.90 -24.10
CA ARG A 390 -5.10 28.58 -25.44
C ARG A 390 -6.19 27.53 -25.36
N PHE A 391 -7.38 27.88 -25.86
CA PHE A 391 -8.54 27.00 -25.94
C PHE A 391 -8.61 26.30 -27.30
N GLY A 392 -8.94 25.00 -27.30
CA GLY A 392 -9.09 24.17 -28.50
C GLY A 392 -10.22 24.67 -29.39
N LYS A 393 -11.29 25.20 -28.79
CA LYS A 393 -12.38 25.93 -29.44
C LYS A 393 -12.51 27.33 -28.84
N ASN A 394 -13.28 28.19 -29.51
CA ASN A 394 -13.53 29.54 -29.01
C ASN A 394 -14.52 29.49 -27.83
N VAL A 395 -14.19 30.16 -26.71
CA VAL A 395 -15.06 30.21 -25.53
C VAL A 395 -15.74 31.58 -25.48
N LEU A 396 -17.08 31.59 -25.56
CA LEU A 396 -17.89 32.81 -25.72
C LEU A 396 -17.88 33.70 -24.47
N SER A 397 -17.88 33.11 -23.27
CA SER A 397 -17.58 33.83 -22.03
C SER A 397 -17.11 32.91 -20.92
N GLY A 398 -16.20 33.40 -20.09
CA GLY A 398 -15.68 32.61 -18.97
C GLY A 398 -14.98 33.46 -17.93
N THR A 399 -14.59 32.81 -16.84
CA THR A 399 -13.93 33.44 -15.71
C THR A 399 -12.74 32.60 -15.28
N ILE A 400 -11.58 33.23 -15.15
CA ILE A 400 -10.37 32.61 -14.62
C ILE A 400 -10.24 33.02 -13.16
N MET A 401 -10.17 32.04 -12.27
CA MET A 401 -9.99 32.25 -10.83
C MET A 401 -8.64 31.66 -10.42
N ILE A 402 -7.88 32.37 -9.59
CA ILE A 402 -6.60 31.90 -9.04
C ILE A 402 -6.68 31.92 -7.53
N PHE A 403 -6.31 30.83 -6.89
CA PHE A 403 -6.32 30.61 -5.45
C PHE A 403 -4.91 30.32 -4.93
N ASP A 404 -4.62 30.73 -3.69
CA ASP A 404 -3.46 30.23 -2.94
C ASP A 404 -3.71 28.82 -2.39
N LEU A 405 -2.69 28.20 -1.78
CA LEU A 405 -2.78 26.84 -1.23
C LEU A 405 -3.73 26.73 -0.03
N MET A 406 -4.08 27.84 0.63
CA MET A 406 -5.06 27.87 1.71
C MET A 406 -6.51 28.01 1.18
N GLY A 407 -6.69 28.09 -0.14
CA GLY A 407 -7.99 28.19 -0.79
C GLY A 407 -8.53 29.62 -0.90
N LYS A 408 -7.75 30.65 -0.56
CA LYS A 408 -8.16 32.05 -0.70
C LYS A 408 -8.03 32.50 -2.16
N GLN A 409 -9.10 33.07 -2.71
CA GLN A 409 -9.09 33.59 -4.08
C GLN A 409 -8.25 34.87 -4.17
N ILE A 410 -7.18 34.82 -4.97
CA ILE A 410 -6.23 35.91 -5.18
C ILE A 410 -6.56 36.72 -6.44
N LYS A 411 -7.02 36.06 -7.50
CA LYS A 411 -7.44 36.74 -8.75
C LYS A 411 -8.76 36.18 -9.28
N ASN A 412 -9.50 37.05 -9.93
CA ASN A 412 -10.72 36.75 -10.66
C ASN A 412 -10.73 37.59 -11.94
N ILE A 413 -10.60 36.91 -13.09
CA ILE A 413 -10.34 37.53 -14.39
C ILE A 413 -11.43 37.07 -15.37
N PRO A 414 -12.48 37.86 -15.60
CA PRO A 414 -13.49 37.54 -16.59
C PRO A 414 -12.95 37.77 -18.01
N PHE A 415 -13.37 36.93 -18.95
CA PHE A 415 -13.05 37.07 -20.36
C PHE A 415 -14.26 36.76 -21.24
N LYS A 416 -14.23 37.26 -22.48
CA LYS A 416 -15.28 37.02 -23.48
C LYS A 416 -14.67 36.69 -24.83
N ASN A 417 -15.36 35.84 -25.57
CA ASN A 417 -15.13 35.46 -26.96
C ASN A 417 -13.66 35.24 -27.29
N SER A 418 -13.02 34.32 -26.56
CA SER A 418 -11.57 34.14 -26.59
C SER A 418 -11.18 32.70 -26.89
N ARG A 419 -10.29 32.54 -27.86
CA ARG A 419 -9.55 31.29 -28.11
C ARG A 419 -8.13 31.34 -27.53
N TYR A 420 -7.65 32.54 -27.24
CA TYR A 420 -6.35 32.79 -26.67
C TYR A 420 -6.44 33.95 -25.68
N LEU A 421 -5.82 33.79 -24.50
CA LEU A 421 -5.73 34.81 -23.48
C LEU A 421 -4.29 34.96 -23.03
N ASN A 422 -3.84 36.19 -22.86
CA ASN A 422 -2.59 36.52 -22.18
C ASN A 422 -2.94 37.22 -20.87
N ILE A 423 -2.44 36.68 -19.76
CA ILE A 423 -2.67 37.15 -18.40
C ILE A 423 -1.35 37.72 -17.90
N GLU A 424 -1.21 39.05 -17.94
CA GLU A 424 0.02 39.76 -17.55
C GLU A 424 -0.06 40.34 -16.14
N SER A 425 -1.24 40.31 -15.51
CA SER A 425 -1.49 40.90 -14.18
C SER A 425 -1.09 40.01 -12.99
N LEU A 426 -0.11 39.12 -13.19
CA LEU A 426 0.36 38.15 -12.19
C LEU A 426 1.73 38.50 -11.58
N ALA A 427 2.34 39.62 -11.99
CA ALA A 427 3.63 40.07 -11.48
C ALA A 427 3.66 40.27 -9.95
N GLY A 428 2.54 40.68 -9.33
CA GLY A 428 2.46 40.92 -7.88
C GLY A 428 2.13 39.69 -7.02
N LEU A 429 2.17 38.47 -7.59
CA LEU A 429 2.06 37.24 -6.81
C LEU A 429 3.43 36.88 -6.23
N GLU A 430 3.46 36.48 -4.95
CA GLU A 430 4.68 35.95 -4.33
C GLU A 430 5.10 34.63 -4.98
N HIS A 431 6.37 34.27 -4.84
CA HIS A 431 6.87 32.98 -5.32
C HIS A 431 6.15 31.84 -4.62
N GLY A 432 5.69 30.84 -5.38
CA GLY A 432 4.93 29.75 -4.79
C GLY A 432 4.00 29.03 -5.75
N VAL A 433 3.15 28.18 -5.17
CA VAL A 433 2.19 27.35 -5.90
C VAL A 433 0.80 27.95 -5.80
N TYR A 434 0.10 28.00 -6.93
CA TYR A 434 -1.27 28.49 -7.04
C TYR A 434 -2.15 27.49 -7.77
N ILE A 435 -3.46 27.55 -7.53
CA ILE A 435 -4.46 26.78 -8.30
C ILE A 435 -5.23 27.74 -9.20
N MET A 436 -5.28 27.46 -10.49
CA MET A 436 -6.07 28.19 -11.46
C MET A 436 -7.26 27.35 -11.92
N GLN A 437 -8.44 27.97 -11.89
CA GLN A 437 -9.70 27.41 -12.36
C GLN A 437 -10.26 28.27 -13.50
N ILE A 438 -10.86 27.63 -14.50
CA ILE A 438 -11.54 28.29 -15.61
C ILE A 438 -12.99 27.83 -15.63
N LEU A 439 -13.90 28.76 -15.44
CA LEU A 439 -15.34 28.56 -15.52
C LEU A 439 -15.85 29.07 -16.87
N ASP A 440 -16.67 28.29 -17.57
CA ASP A 440 -17.48 28.77 -18.68
C ASP A 440 -18.76 29.38 -18.10
N ASN A 441 -18.97 30.68 -18.34
CA ASN A 441 -20.07 31.41 -17.71
C ASN A 441 -21.41 31.15 -18.38
N GLU A 442 -21.44 30.68 -19.63
CA GLU A 442 -22.70 30.35 -20.32
C GLU A 442 -23.25 29.03 -19.80
N THR A 443 -22.38 28.02 -19.67
CA THR A 443 -22.76 26.70 -19.16
C THR A 443 -22.72 26.61 -17.64
N LYS A 444 -22.11 27.59 -16.96
CA LYS A 444 -21.78 27.59 -15.53
C LYS A 444 -20.95 26.38 -15.10
N LYS A 445 -20.16 25.80 -16.01
CA LYS A 445 -19.33 24.62 -15.73
C LYS A 445 -17.87 24.96 -15.60
N LEU A 446 -17.20 24.27 -14.68
CA LEU A 446 -15.76 24.30 -14.56
C LEU A 446 -15.17 23.51 -15.74
N ILE A 447 -14.44 24.19 -16.61
CA ILE A 447 -13.88 23.60 -17.84
C ILE A 447 -12.39 23.27 -17.72
N LYS A 448 -11.68 23.83 -16.72
CA LYS A 448 -10.28 23.47 -16.42
C LYS A 448 -9.91 23.82 -14.99
N THR A 449 -9.12 22.95 -14.36
CA THR A 449 -8.36 23.24 -13.14
C THR A 449 -6.91 22.86 -13.40
N THR A 450 -5.96 23.72 -13.01
CA THR A 450 -4.52 23.45 -13.16
C THR A 450 -3.71 24.03 -12.01
N LYS A 451 -2.63 23.34 -11.64
CA LYS A 451 -1.58 23.88 -10.79
C LYS A 451 -0.74 24.89 -11.59
N LEU A 452 -0.38 26.00 -10.96
CA LEU A 452 0.57 27.00 -11.48
C LEU A 452 1.75 27.13 -10.51
N ILE A 453 2.96 27.33 -11.04
CA ILE A 453 4.18 27.52 -10.26
C ILE A 453 4.80 28.87 -10.62
N LYS A 454 4.86 29.81 -9.67
CA LYS A 454 5.48 31.13 -9.80
C LYS A 454 6.93 31.07 -9.32
N ILE A 455 7.88 31.35 -10.20
CA ILE A 455 9.32 31.10 -9.97
C ILE A 455 10.19 32.34 -9.77
N GLU A 456 9.75 33.53 -10.19
CA GLU A 456 10.51 34.80 -10.11
C GLU A 456 9.63 35.96 -9.70
#